data_AF-A0A924XG25-F1
#
_entry.id   AF-A0A924XG25-F1
#
_cell.length_a   1.000
_cell.length_b   1.000
_cell.length_c   1.000
_cell.angle_alpha   90.00
_cell.angle_beta   90.00
_cell.angle_gamma   90.00
#
_symmetry.space_group_name_H-M   'P 1'
#
loop_
_entity.id
_entity.type
_entity.pdbx_description
1 polymer ?
#
loop_
_entity_poly.entity_id
_entity_poly.type
_entity_poly.pdbx_seq_one_letter_code
_entity_poly.pdbx_strand_id
1 'polypeptide(L)'
;MSKVFNPNNDPLVVISETSTKQVEDKLGEIPTSFNYGNLRSVKPEVFENYKLQNKIPAAIENYFKLPRKITIATKTEIDRFFVYDEYEIYKDPSKDGWKMLRLKYPETGHLVTFSRVGFNKKRTQALVSMVRGCGYTCGAGLYFSLNKVNGRWKIKKYAISWVS
;
A
#
# COMPACT_ATOMS: atom_id res chain seq x y z
N MET A 1 0.75 4.46 27.88
CA MET A 1 1.40 5.52 27.09
C MET A 1 1.48 5.07 25.65
N SER A 2 0.81 5.76 24.72
CA SER A 2 0.92 5.48 23.28
C SER A 2 2.28 5.97 22.79
N LYS A 3 3.09 5.08 22.21
CA LYS A 3 4.35 5.43 21.58
C LYS A 3 4.07 6.40 20.42
N VAL A 4 4.72 7.56 20.42
CA VAL A 4 4.65 8.49 19.29
C VAL A 4 5.39 7.84 18.12
N PHE A 5 4.66 7.59 17.04
CA PHE A 5 5.17 6.94 15.85
C PHE A 5 6.15 7.84 15.09
N ASN A 6 7.32 7.33 14.74
CA ASN A 6 8.31 7.99 13.89
C ASN A 6 8.30 7.38 12.48
N PRO A 7 7.76 8.11 11.46
CA PRO A 7 7.65 7.61 10.09
C PRO A 7 8.97 7.23 9.42
N ASN A 8 10.09 7.74 9.93
CA ASN A 8 11.41 7.52 9.35
C ASN A 8 12.10 6.25 9.89
N ASN A 9 11.78 5.83 11.12
CA ASN A 9 12.53 4.75 11.80
C ASN A 9 11.68 3.56 12.23
N ASP A 10 10.37 3.73 12.36
CA ASP A 10 9.54 2.64 12.87
C ASP A 10 9.42 1.51 11.84
N PRO A 11 9.53 0.24 12.30
CA PRO A 11 9.39 -0.93 11.45
C PRO A 11 8.09 -0.95 10.64
N LEU A 12 8.15 -1.54 9.46
CA LEU A 12 6.98 -1.81 8.64
C LEU A 12 6.67 -3.30 8.55
N VAL A 13 5.38 -3.61 8.54
CA VAL A 13 4.89 -4.87 8.00
C VAL A 13 4.34 -4.62 6.60
N VAL A 14 4.89 -5.33 5.61
CA VAL A 14 4.50 -5.29 4.21
C VAL A 14 3.81 -6.60 3.85
N ILE A 15 2.61 -6.54 3.29
CA ILE A 15 1.92 -7.72 2.75
C ILE A 15 2.65 -8.16 1.48
N SER A 16 3.03 -9.44 1.40
CA SER A 16 3.80 -9.97 0.27
C SER A 16 3.05 -9.90 -1.04
N GLU A 17 1.75 -10.16 -1.04
CA GLU A 17 0.93 -10.23 -2.22
C GLU A 17 0.55 -8.83 -2.67
N THR A 18 0.94 -8.49 -3.90
CA THR A 18 0.46 -7.28 -4.53
C THR A 18 -1.04 -7.42 -4.80
N SER A 19 -1.86 -6.53 -4.25
CA SER A 19 -3.31 -6.61 -4.36
C SER A 19 -3.90 -5.42 -5.12
N THR A 20 -4.99 -5.70 -5.81
CA THR A 20 -5.88 -4.68 -6.39
C THR A 20 -7.21 -4.56 -5.70
N LYS A 21 -7.64 -5.50 -4.87
CA LYS A 21 -9.05 -5.51 -4.41
C LYS A 21 -9.46 -4.24 -3.66
N GLN A 22 -8.51 -3.50 -3.05
CA GLN A 22 -8.79 -2.20 -2.44
C GLN A 22 -8.65 -0.99 -3.38
N VAL A 23 -8.14 -1.21 -4.60
CA VAL A 23 -7.71 -0.18 -5.57
C VAL A 23 -8.51 -0.24 -6.89
N GLU A 24 -8.98 -1.42 -7.30
CA GLU A 24 -9.80 -1.65 -8.49
C GLU A 24 -11.17 -0.97 -8.40
N ASP A 25 -11.82 -1.02 -7.23
CA ASP A 25 -13.13 -0.41 -7.01
C ASP A 25 -13.15 1.12 -7.19
N LYS A 26 -11.98 1.77 -7.24
CA LYS A 26 -11.84 3.24 -7.42
C LYS A 26 -11.07 3.66 -8.68
N LEU A 27 -10.64 2.72 -9.53
CA LEU A 27 -9.94 3.02 -10.78
C LEU A 27 -10.79 2.82 -12.05
N GLY A 28 -11.99 2.22 -11.92
CA GLY A 28 -12.96 2.07 -13.01
C GLY A 28 -13.52 3.41 -13.50
N GLU A 29 -13.53 4.40 -12.62
CA GLU A 29 -13.75 5.80 -12.95
C GLU A 29 -12.54 6.54 -12.37
N ILE A 30 -11.76 7.26 -13.18
CA ILE A 30 -10.76 8.18 -12.62
C ILE A 30 -11.57 9.24 -11.89
N PRO A 31 -11.67 9.26 -10.55
CA PRO A 31 -12.53 10.21 -9.88
C PRO A 31 -11.85 11.56 -10.07
N THR A 32 -12.55 12.53 -10.65
CA THR A 32 -12.11 13.92 -10.76
C THR A 32 -11.91 14.56 -9.38
N SER A 33 -12.37 13.90 -8.32
CA SER A 33 -12.29 14.32 -6.94
C SER A 33 -10.99 13.84 -6.27
N PHE A 34 -10.20 14.84 -5.87
CA PHE A 34 -8.93 14.81 -5.14
C PHE A 34 -7.64 14.46 -5.92
N ASN A 35 -6.95 15.52 -6.35
CA ASN A 35 -5.50 15.59 -6.61
C ASN A 35 -4.88 14.68 -7.71
N TYR A 36 -5.68 13.99 -8.53
CA TYR A 36 -5.22 13.26 -9.71
C TYR A 36 -4.57 14.15 -10.79
N GLY A 37 -4.69 15.48 -10.68
CA GLY A 37 -3.92 16.45 -11.48
C GLY A 37 -2.42 16.16 -11.47
N ASN A 38 -1.88 15.67 -10.36
CA ASN A 38 -0.48 15.28 -10.23
C ASN A 38 -0.09 14.05 -11.09
N LEU A 39 -1.06 13.24 -11.52
CA LEU A 39 -0.84 12.10 -12.40
C LEU A 39 -1.10 12.40 -13.88
N ARG A 40 -1.47 13.63 -14.27
CA ARG A 40 -1.70 14.01 -15.68
C ARG A 40 -0.51 13.73 -16.60
N SER A 41 0.72 13.71 -16.05
CA SER A 41 1.93 13.43 -16.83
C SER A 41 2.24 11.93 -16.99
N VAL A 42 1.43 11.04 -16.40
CA VAL A 42 1.49 9.60 -16.60
C VAL A 42 0.84 9.27 -17.94
N LYS A 43 1.58 8.58 -18.81
CA LYS A 43 1.08 8.20 -20.13
C LYS A 43 -0.07 7.19 -20.00
N PRO A 44 -1.08 7.23 -20.89
CA PRO A 44 -2.16 6.25 -20.89
C PRO A 44 -1.68 4.79 -20.91
N GLU A 45 -0.62 4.48 -21.67
CA GLU A 45 -0.03 3.13 -21.72
C GLU A 45 0.45 2.61 -20.36
N VAL A 46 0.86 3.49 -19.45
CA VAL A 46 1.29 3.12 -18.10
C VAL A 46 0.10 2.73 -17.24
N PHE A 47 -1.04 3.44 -17.36
CA PHE A 47 -2.27 3.09 -16.66
C PHE A 47 -2.85 1.77 -17.17
N GLU A 48 -2.87 1.56 -18.47
CA GLU A 48 -3.38 0.32 -19.04
C GLU A 48 -2.50 -0.87 -18.65
N ASN A 49 -1.18 -0.72 -18.71
CA ASN A 49 -0.28 -1.75 -18.19
C ASN A 49 -0.46 -1.95 -16.68
N TYR A 50 -0.60 -0.87 -15.90
CA TYR A 50 -0.87 -0.94 -14.48
C TYR A 50 -2.09 -1.81 -14.22
N LYS A 51 -3.24 -1.52 -14.86
CA LYS A 51 -4.48 -2.30 -14.71
C LYS A 51 -4.28 -3.76 -15.09
N LEU A 52 -3.63 -4.03 -16.22
CA LEU A 52 -3.39 -5.40 -16.70
C LEU A 52 -2.54 -6.22 -15.74
N GLN A 53 -1.42 -5.67 -15.25
CA GLN A 53 -0.52 -6.38 -14.33
C GLN A 53 -1.26 -6.78 -13.05
N ASN A 54 -2.06 -5.85 -12.56
CA ASN A 54 -2.74 -5.90 -11.28
C ASN A 54 -3.89 -6.94 -11.22
N LYS A 55 -4.37 -7.44 -12.37
CA LYS A 55 -5.30 -8.59 -12.43
C LYS A 55 -4.69 -9.90 -11.92
N ILE A 56 -3.37 -9.99 -11.86
CA ILE A 56 -2.65 -11.21 -11.45
C ILE A 56 -1.77 -10.85 -10.26
N PRO A 57 -2.11 -11.25 -9.02
CA PRO A 57 -1.26 -11.01 -7.86
C PRO A 57 0.15 -11.59 -8.05
N ALA A 58 1.15 -10.93 -7.48
CA ALA A 58 2.53 -11.41 -7.42
C ALA A 58 3.08 -11.17 -6.00
N ALA A 59 4.05 -11.99 -5.60
CA ALA A 59 4.76 -11.76 -4.34
C ALA A 59 5.82 -10.67 -4.53
N ILE A 60 5.93 -9.78 -3.55
CA ILE A 60 7.02 -8.81 -3.43
C ILE A 60 8.26 -9.55 -2.97
N GLU A 61 9.34 -9.41 -3.73
CA GLU A 61 10.67 -9.87 -3.33
C GLU A 61 11.32 -8.86 -2.38
N ASN A 62 12.08 -9.34 -1.39
CA ASN A 62 12.70 -8.50 -0.37
C ASN A 62 14.01 -7.84 -0.88
N TYR A 63 13.87 -6.84 -1.74
CA TYR A 63 15.01 -6.00 -2.19
C TYR A 63 15.06 -4.64 -1.50
N PHE A 64 14.36 -4.47 -0.38
CA PHE A 64 14.32 -3.19 0.30
C PHE A 64 15.68 -2.85 0.92
N LYS A 65 16.23 -1.70 0.53
CA LYS A 65 17.46 -1.11 1.10
C LYS A 65 17.10 0.14 1.90
N LEU A 66 16.28 -0.03 2.93
CA LEU A 66 15.87 1.06 3.82
C LEU A 66 16.58 0.92 5.17
N PRO A 67 16.91 2.03 5.86
CA PRO A 67 17.57 2.00 7.17
C PRO A 67 16.66 1.52 8.31
N ARG A 68 15.48 0.97 7.98
CA ARG A 68 14.49 0.49 8.94
C ARG A 68 14.15 -0.97 8.68
N LYS A 69 13.71 -1.65 9.73
CA LYS A 69 13.26 -3.04 9.66
C LYS A 69 11.98 -3.14 8.82
N ILE A 70 11.98 -4.09 7.89
CA ILE A 70 10.83 -4.43 7.07
C ILE A 70 10.57 -5.91 7.24
N THR A 71 9.35 -6.23 7.66
CA THR A 71 8.86 -7.60 7.75
C THR A 71 7.88 -7.82 6.63
N ILE A 72 8.13 -8.84 5.82
CA ILE A 72 7.20 -9.29 4.79
C ILE A 72 6.32 -10.38 5.41
N ALA A 73 5.00 -10.17 5.40
CA ALA A 73 4.00 -11.11 5.90
C ALA A 73 3.06 -11.53 4.78
N THR A 74 2.57 -12.77 4.80
CA THR A 74 1.61 -13.24 3.80
C THR A 74 0.23 -12.63 4.03
N LYS A 75 -0.55 -12.47 2.97
CA LYS A 75 -1.94 -12.02 3.07
C LYS A 75 -2.74 -12.98 3.96
N THR A 76 -2.53 -14.28 3.79
CA THR A 76 -3.19 -15.31 4.62
C THR A 76 -2.83 -15.19 6.10
N GLU A 77 -1.63 -14.74 6.45
CA GLU A 77 -1.27 -14.47 7.85
C GLU A 77 -1.99 -13.22 8.36
N ILE A 78 -1.94 -12.13 7.60
CA ILE A 78 -2.56 -10.86 7.99
C ILE A 78 -4.08 -10.98 8.09
N ASP A 79 -4.73 -11.66 7.15
CA ASP A 79 -6.18 -11.84 7.12
C ASP A 79 -6.69 -12.52 8.39
N ARG A 80 -5.90 -13.41 9.02
CA ARG A 80 -6.28 -14.07 10.29
C ARG A 80 -6.47 -13.09 11.44
N PHE A 81 -5.86 -11.91 11.39
CA PHE A 81 -6.07 -10.88 12.39
C PHE A 81 -7.40 -10.13 12.18
N PHE A 82 -7.93 -10.07 10.97
CA PHE A 82 -9.08 -9.21 10.65
C PHE A 82 -10.34 -10.00 10.31
N VAL A 83 -10.56 -11.15 10.96
CA VAL A 83 -11.71 -12.04 10.73
C VAL A 83 -12.95 -11.70 11.54
N TYR A 84 -12.80 -10.93 12.61
CA TYR A 84 -13.90 -10.60 13.52
C TYR A 84 -14.55 -9.27 13.13
N ASP A 85 -15.87 -9.22 13.25
CA ASP A 85 -16.65 -7.99 13.07
C ASP A 85 -16.62 -7.11 14.33
N GLU A 86 -17.20 -5.91 14.21
CA GLU A 86 -17.24 -4.93 15.28
C GLU A 86 -17.99 -5.43 16.54
N TYR A 87 -19.02 -6.26 16.36
CA TYR A 87 -19.82 -6.78 17.48
C TYR A 87 -19.03 -7.81 18.30
N GLU A 88 -18.31 -8.69 17.64
CA GLU A 88 -17.41 -9.65 18.29
C GLU A 88 -16.24 -8.94 19.00
N ILE A 89 -15.70 -7.88 18.40
CA ILE A 89 -14.65 -7.05 19.00
C ILE A 89 -15.18 -6.30 20.24
N TYR A 90 -16.40 -5.78 20.20
CA TYR A 90 -17.04 -5.11 21.33
C TYR A 90 -17.18 -6.05 22.54
N LYS A 91 -17.56 -7.30 22.31
CA LYS A 91 -17.66 -8.32 23.36
C LYS A 91 -16.30 -8.76 23.91
N ASP A 92 -15.30 -8.84 23.03
CA ASP A 92 -13.96 -9.28 23.39
C ASP A 92 -12.90 -8.45 22.64
N PRO A 93 -12.37 -7.40 23.27
CA PRO A 93 -11.34 -6.54 22.67
C PRO A 93 -10.02 -7.25 22.36
N SER A 94 -9.82 -8.52 22.76
CA SER A 94 -8.67 -9.32 22.31
C SER A 94 -8.79 -9.74 20.84
N LYS A 95 -10.01 -9.72 20.28
CA LYS A 95 -10.32 -9.99 18.87
C LYS A 95 -10.06 -8.82 17.94
N ASP A 96 -9.62 -7.66 18.47
CA ASP A 96 -9.22 -6.52 17.66
C ASP A 96 -8.01 -6.90 16.78
N GLY A 97 -8.19 -6.82 15.46
CA GLY A 97 -7.16 -7.21 14.50
C GLY A 97 -5.91 -6.34 14.54
N TRP A 98 -6.05 -5.04 14.81
CA TRP A 98 -4.92 -4.15 15.01
C TRP A 98 -4.18 -4.45 16.32
N LYS A 99 -4.89 -4.89 17.37
CA LYS A 99 -4.27 -5.36 18.60
C LYS A 99 -3.50 -6.66 18.36
N MET A 100 -4.10 -7.64 17.68
CA MET A 100 -3.44 -8.91 17.35
C MET A 100 -2.21 -8.71 16.45
N LEU A 101 -2.30 -7.83 15.43
CA LEU A 101 -1.17 -7.45 14.59
C LEU A 101 -0.03 -6.89 15.43
N ARG A 102 -0.33 -5.96 16.37
CA ARG A 102 0.68 -5.36 17.24
C ARG A 102 1.22 -6.34 18.29
N LEU A 103 0.45 -7.35 18.71
CA LEU A 103 0.99 -8.41 19.56
C LEU A 103 2.03 -9.25 18.81
N LYS A 104 1.77 -9.57 17.53
CA LYS A 104 2.71 -10.30 16.67
C LYS A 104 3.91 -9.46 16.23
N TYR A 105 3.67 -8.20 15.94
CA TYR A 105 4.63 -7.23 15.41
C TYR A 105 4.68 -5.99 16.31
N PRO A 106 5.24 -6.09 17.53
CA PRO A 106 5.15 -5.04 18.58
C PRO A 106 5.80 -3.71 18.20
N GLU A 107 6.70 -3.73 17.23
CA GLU A 107 7.41 -2.53 16.79
C GLU A 107 6.71 -1.84 15.60
N THR A 108 5.70 -2.46 14.96
CA THR A 108 5.04 -1.87 13.79
C THR A 108 3.87 -0.98 14.18
N GLY A 109 3.88 0.25 13.66
CA GLY A 109 2.69 1.11 13.63
C GLY A 109 1.82 0.89 12.40
N HIS A 110 2.34 0.17 11.39
CA HIS A 110 1.75 0.15 10.05
C HIS A 110 1.72 -1.21 9.39
N LEU A 111 0.63 -1.38 8.65
CA LEU A 111 0.47 -2.40 7.63
C LEU A 111 0.50 -1.71 6.27
N VAL A 112 1.36 -2.17 5.38
CA VAL A 112 1.53 -1.62 4.04
C VAL A 112 1.27 -2.69 3.00
N THR A 113 0.58 -2.35 1.93
CA THR A 113 0.48 -3.16 0.72
C THR A 113 0.79 -2.31 -0.50
N PHE A 114 1.31 -2.94 -1.54
CA PHE A 114 1.61 -2.31 -2.81
C PHE A 114 0.82 -2.98 -3.92
N SER A 115 0.50 -2.22 -4.96
CA SER A 115 0.07 -2.80 -6.24
C SER A 115 1.26 -3.41 -6.99
N ARG A 116 0.96 -4.09 -8.10
CA ARG A 116 1.95 -4.28 -9.16
C ARG A 116 2.27 -2.96 -9.84
N VAL A 117 3.46 -2.91 -10.45
CA VAL A 117 3.93 -1.73 -11.17
C VAL A 117 3.43 -1.78 -12.61
N GLY A 118 2.80 -0.69 -13.06
CA GLY A 118 2.56 -0.44 -14.49
C GLY A 118 3.76 0.27 -15.10
N PHE A 119 4.22 -0.17 -16.26
CA PHE A 119 5.30 0.45 -17.02
C PHE A 119 4.83 0.90 -18.40
N ASN A 120 5.49 1.92 -18.95
CA ASN A 120 5.43 2.16 -20.38
C ASN A 120 6.28 1.15 -21.15
N LYS A 121 6.08 1.04 -22.47
CA LYS A 121 6.83 0.09 -23.31
C LYS A 121 8.36 0.22 -23.18
N LYS A 122 8.86 1.45 -23.05
CA LYS A 122 10.30 1.76 -22.91
C LYS A 122 10.85 1.55 -21.50
N ARG A 123 10.01 1.21 -20.50
CA ARG A 123 10.37 1.11 -19.06
C ARG A 123 11.12 2.34 -18.52
N THR A 124 10.68 3.52 -18.95
CA THR A 124 11.19 4.82 -18.50
C THR A 124 10.19 5.59 -17.63
N GLN A 125 8.93 5.17 -17.61
CA GLN A 125 7.89 5.70 -16.72
C GLN A 125 7.16 4.52 -16.05
N ALA A 126 6.79 4.72 -14.79
CA ALA A 126 6.08 3.73 -14.01
C ALA A 126 4.97 4.34 -13.13
N LEU A 127 4.01 3.51 -12.77
CA LEU A 127 2.95 3.80 -11.81
C LEU A 127 2.86 2.65 -10.81
N VAL A 128 2.78 2.96 -9.53
CA VAL A 128 2.57 2.01 -8.44
C VAL A 128 1.67 2.65 -7.40
N SER A 129 0.80 1.88 -6.77
CA SER A 129 0.01 2.33 -5.62
C SER A 129 0.53 1.71 -4.33
N MET A 130 0.27 2.40 -3.24
CA MET A 130 0.54 1.94 -1.88
C MET A 130 -0.69 2.23 -1.03
N VAL A 131 -1.10 1.26 -0.23
CA VAL A 131 -2.04 1.47 0.86
C VAL A 131 -1.30 1.29 2.17
N ARG A 132 -1.54 2.20 3.11
CA ARG A 132 -1.04 2.13 4.48
C ARG A 132 -2.21 2.19 5.44
N GLY A 133 -2.27 1.27 6.39
CA GLY A 133 -3.16 1.32 7.55
C GLY A 133 -2.39 1.50 8.86
N CYS A 134 -3.07 2.06 9.86
CA CYS A 134 -2.59 2.23 11.24
C CYS A 134 -3.66 2.01 12.31
N GLY A 135 -4.88 1.65 11.91
CA GLY A 135 -6.07 1.56 12.74
C GLY A 135 -7.30 1.54 11.84
N TYR A 136 -8.47 1.21 12.39
CA TYR A 136 -9.72 1.13 11.62
C TYR A 136 -10.08 2.45 10.92
N THR A 137 -9.74 3.59 11.54
CA THR A 137 -9.97 4.94 11.02
C THR A 137 -8.67 5.65 10.64
N CYS A 138 -7.59 4.91 10.43
CA CYS A 138 -6.28 5.47 10.16
C CYS A 138 -5.70 4.77 8.94
N GLY A 139 -5.73 5.45 7.80
CA GLY A 139 -5.16 4.91 6.59
C GLY A 139 -5.09 5.90 5.44
N ALA A 140 -4.29 5.57 4.45
CA ALA A 140 -4.22 6.31 3.20
C ALA A 140 -3.91 5.39 2.02
N GLY A 141 -4.51 5.71 0.88
CA GLY A 141 -4.17 5.16 -0.43
C GLY A 141 -3.45 6.19 -1.27
N LEU A 142 -2.31 5.83 -1.86
CA LEU A 142 -1.49 6.72 -2.67
C LEU A 142 -1.13 6.07 -4.01
N TYR A 143 -1.01 6.89 -5.04
CA TYR A 143 -0.39 6.55 -6.31
C TYR A 143 0.92 7.30 -6.46
N PHE A 144 1.95 6.64 -6.97
CA PHE A 144 3.25 7.23 -7.27
C PHE A 144 3.52 7.10 -8.77
N SER A 145 3.75 8.23 -9.43
CA SER A 145 4.33 8.28 -10.76
C SER A 145 5.84 8.35 -10.63
N LEU A 146 6.55 7.47 -11.33
CA LEU A 146 8.00 7.42 -11.34
C LEU A 146 8.54 7.61 -12.75
N ASN A 147 9.68 8.27 -12.86
CA ASN A 147 10.48 8.32 -14.07
C ASN A 147 11.85 7.70 -13.82
N LYS A 148 12.38 7.00 -14.82
CA LYS A 148 13.75 6.51 -14.81
C LYS A 148 14.68 7.61 -15.31
N VAL A 149 15.56 8.09 -14.45
CA VAL A 149 16.55 9.15 -14.74
C VAL A 149 17.93 8.59 -14.45
N ASN A 150 18.82 8.59 -15.44
CA ASN A 150 20.17 8.04 -15.34
C ASN A 150 20.20 6.62 -14.77
N GLY A 151 19.31 5.75 -15.29
CA GLY A 151 19.20 4.36 -14.87
C GLY A 151 18.45 4.12 -13.55
N ARG A 152 18.10 5.16 -12.78
CA ARG A 152 17.45 5.04 -11.47
C ARG A 152 16.01 5.54 -11.49
N TRP A 153 15.12 4.83 -10.80
CA TRP A 153 13.74 5.26 -10.62
C TRP A 153 13.68 6.41 -9.59
N LYS A 154 12.99 7.48 -9.96
CA LYS A 154 12.70 8.62 -9.07
C LYS A 154 11.20 8.86 -9.06
N ILE A 155 10.64 9.12 -7.87
CA ILE A 155 9.27 9.60 -7.75
C ILE A 155 9.21 10.98 -8.41
N LYS A 156 8.36 11.11 -9.42
CA LYS A 156 8.11 12.38 -10.11
C LYS A 156 6.98 13.14 -9.42
N LYS A 157 5.89 12.44 -9.11
CA LYS A 157 4.68 12.97 -8.47
C LYS A 157 3.99 11.85 -7.71
N TYR A 158 3.14 12.23 -6.76
CA TYR A 158 2.19 11.33 -6.13
C TYR A 158 0.80 11.96 -6.07
N ALA A 159 -0.22 11.13 -5.97
CA ALA A 159 -1.59 11.54 -5.71
C ALA A 159 -2.15 10.71 -4.57
N ILE A 160 -2.91 11.35 -3.68
CA ILE A 160 -3.65 10.69 -2.62
C ILE A 160 -4.98 10.26 -3.24
N SER A 161 -5.29 8.97 -3.20
CA SER A 161 -6.59 8.44 -3.63
C SER A 161 -7.64 8.61 -2.55
N TRP A 162 -7.26 8.37 -1.30
CA TRP A 162 -8.12 8.52 -0.13
C TRP A 162 -7.27 8.64 1.12
N VAL A 163 -7.85 9.26 2.14
CA VAL A 163 -7.35 9.30 3.52
C VAL A 163 -8.55 9.09 4.44
N SER A 164 -8.33 8.35 5.52
CA SER A 164 -9.30 8.17 6.61
C SER A 164 -8.82 8.87 7.86
#